data_AF-A0A2E0PR62-F1
#
_entry.id   AF-A0A2E0PR62-F1
#
_cell.length_a   1.000
_cell.length_b   1.000
_cell.length_c   1.000
_cell.angle_alpha   90.00
_cell.angle_beta   90.00
_cell.angle_gamma   90.00
#
_symmetry.space_group_name_H-M   'P 1'
#
loop_
_entity.id
_entity.type
_entity.pdbx_description
1 polymer ?
#
loop_
_entity_poly.entity_id
_entity_poly.type
_entity_poly.pdbx_seq_one_letter_code
_entity_poly.pdbx_strand_id
1 'polypeptide(L)'
;MLSHDLPKQLFEAIKERWGRDVLEIQSNHEKIRTYHGKQTGFSTDYAAGVHLILLADYLDLNGISFGTPIDNTWLKKGRKFRDFSETWHWKYWKDQFARAGLHLVMPINHISEAGALRICEQSDLIDVINSCLRGKGTEYCGKCWKCFHKNGPLGRDINPQSNEIQNFLTKMPLRTAQHALWAIQLMQLEHLVPHLSDEFNQSLHWWEHAYLPGLELIQDPWKTVVEERTRKFLPIMERPQLLHQVDLFPDIPF
;
A
#
# COMPACT_ATOMS: atom_id res chain seq x y z
N MET A 1 3.38 -21.84 10.54
CA MET A 1 2.22 -21.37 9.75
C MET A 1 1.98 -19.91 10.14
N LEU A 2 1.73 -19.02 9.18
CA LEU A 2 1.38 -17.62 9.50
C LEU A 2 0.03 -17.62 10.22
N SER A 3 -0.13 -16.80 11.26
CA SER A 3 -1.41 -16.64 11.93
C SER A 3 -2.32 -15.72 11.10
N HIS A 4 -3.62 -16.01 11.10
CA HIS A 4 -4.66 -15.14 10.54
C HIS A 4 -5.40 -14.34 11.63
N ASP A 5 -4.92 -14.35 12.87
CA ASP A 5 -5.59 -13.70 14.00
C ASP A 5 -5.74 -12.18 13.77
N LEU A 6 -4.68 -11.52 13.28
CA LEU A 6 -4.69 -10.08 13.02
C LEU A 6 -5.75 -9.67 11.97
N PRO A 7 -5.78 -10.25 10.75
CA PRO A 7 -6.87 -10.00 9.81
C PRO A 7 -8.25 -10.31 10.37
N LYS A 8 -8.43 -11.41 11.12
CA LYS A 8 -9.72 -11.79 11.69
C LYS A 8 -10.23 -10.79 12.72
N GLN A 9 -9.36 -10.29 13.59
CA GLN A 9 -9.70 -9.23 14.54
C GLN A 9 -10.14 -7.95 13.83
N LEU A 10 -9.44 -7.58 12.74
CA LEU A 10 -9.83 -6.44 11.92
C LEU A 10 -11.21 -6.67 11.27
N PHE A 11 -11.49 -7.88 10.77
CA PHE A 11 -12.77 -8.22 10.17
C PHE A 11 -13.93 -8.13 11.17
N GLU A 12 -13.76 -8.66 12.38
CA GLU A 12 -14.77 -8.52 13.43
C GLU A 12 -14.98 -7.06 13.83
N ALA A 13 -13.92 -6.28 13.99
CA ALA A 13 -14.04 -4.86 14.28
C ALA A 13 -14.76 -4.07 13.17
N ILE A 14 -14.52 -4.41 11.89
CA ILE A 14 -15.24 -3.80 10.76
C ILE A 14 -16.75 -4.15 10.82
N LYS A 15 -17.10 -5.39 11.15
CA LYS A 15 -18.51 -5.79 11.32
C LYS A 15 -19.16 -5.04 12.48
N GLU A 16 -18.51 -5.06 13.65
CA GLU A 16 -19.06 -4.51 14.89
C GLU A 16 -19.13 -2.98 14.90
N ARG A 17 -18.07 -2.30 14.46
CA ARG A 17 -17.93 -0.84 14.58
C ARG A 17 -18.49 -0.10 13.37
N TRP A 18 -18.38 -0.69 12.17
CA TRP A 18 -18.82 -0.05 10.92
C TRP A 18 -20.10 -0.66 10.35
N GLY A 19 -20.61 -1.77 10.91
CA GLY A 19 -21.80 -2.44 10.40
C GLY A 19 -21.63 -2.95 8.97
N ARG A 20 -20.40 -3.29 8.55
CA ARG A 20 -20.11 -3.77 7.20
C ARG A 20 -19.99 -5.28 7.16
N ASP A 21 -20.59 -5.88 6.14
CA ASP A 21 -20.43 -7.30 5.88
C ASP A 21 -19.00 -7.62 5.45
N VAL A 22 -18.44 -8.68 6.03
CA VAL A 22 -17.13 -9.21 5.67
C VAL A 22 -17.27 -10.69 5.36
N LEU A 23 -16.93 -11.06 4.12
CA LEU A 23 -16.95 -12.43 3.63
C LEU A 23 -15.53 -13.02 3.66
N GLU A 24 -15.35 -14.10 4.43
CA GLU A 24 -14.09 -14.83 4.50
C GLU A 24 -14.11 -16.02 3.54
N ILE A 25 -13.38 -15.91 2.42
CA ILE A 25 -13.27 -16.98 1.42
C ILE A 25 -11.95 -17.72 1.62
N GLN A 26 -12.03 -18.98 2.03
CA GLN A 26 -10.86 -19.84 2.10
C GLN A 26 -10.34 -20.13 0.69
N SER A 27 -9.03 -20.01 0.52
CA SER A 27 -8.37 -20.20 -0.76
C SER A 27 -7.02 -20.89 -0.58
N ASN A 28 -6.62 -21.63 -1.61
CA ASN A 28 -5.27 -22.17 -1.78
C ASN A 28 -4.67 -21.70 -3.11
N HIS A 29 -5.18 -20.61 -3.70
CA HIS A 29 -4.84 -20.20 -5.06
C HIS A 29 -3.34 -19.93 -5.25
N GLU A 30 -2.62 -19.56 -4.17
CA GLU A 30 -1.18 -19.41 -4.18
C GLU A 30 -0.43 -20.71 -4.53
N LYS A 31 -1.08 -21.87 -4.35
CA LYS A 31 -0.55 -23.19 -4.73
C LYS A 31 -0.72 -23.51 -6.21
N ILE A 32 -1.56 -22.79 -6.96
CA ILE A 32 -1.76 -23.07 -8.40
C ILE A 32 -0.43 -23.07 -9.17
N ARG A 33 0.48 -22.17 -8.79
CA ARG A 33 1.82 -22.07 -9.38
C ARG A 33 2.67 -23.34 -9.24
N THR A 34 2.45 -24.15 -8.21
CA THR A 34 3.26 -25.37 -7.96
C THR A 34 2.97 -26.47 -8.98
N TYR A 35 1.75 -26.50 -9.55
CA TYR A 35 1.41 -27.39 -10.67
C TYR A 35 2.12 -27.05 -11.97
N HIS A 36 2.78 -25.89 -12.04
CA HIS A 36 3.62 -25.46 -13.16
C HIS A 36 5.11 -25.40 -12.80
N GLY A 37 5.54 -26.13 -11.75
CA GLY A 37 6.94 -26.18 -11.32
C GLY A 37 7.46 -24.87 -10.69
N LYS A 38 6.57 -23.93 -10.33
CA LYS A 38 6.94 -22.65 -9.70
C LYS A 38 6.73 -22.71 -8.20
N GLN A 39 7.39 -21.82 -7.46
CA GLN A 39 7.16 -21.66 -6.02
C GLN A 39 5.75 -21.12 -5.74
N THR A 40 5.23 -21.41 -4.53
CA THR A 40 4.00 -20.83 -4.00
C THR A 40 3.98 -19.31 -4.14
N GLY A 41 2.87 -18.74 -4.58
CA GLY A 41 2.65 -17.29 -4.66
C GLY A 41 1.62 -16.91 -5.72
N PHE A 42 1.62 -15.66 -6.14
CA PHE A 42 0.65 -15.13 -7.09
C PHE A 42 1.19 -15.08 -8.50
N SER A 43 0.34 -15.35 -9.50
CA SER A 43 0.69 -15.26 -10.92
C SER A 43 0.77 -13.80 -11.38
N THR A 44 -0.03 -12.92 -10.76
CA THR A 44 -0.10 -11.49 -11.02
C THR A 44 -0.51 -10.76 -9.73
N ASP A 45 -0.38 -9.44 -9.70
CA ASP A 45 -0.78 -8.61 -8.54
C ASP A 45 -2.30 -8.68 -8.25
N TYR A 46 -3.10 -9.07 -9.25
CA TYR A 46 -4.56 -9.18 -9.16
C TYR A 46 -5.06 -10.61 -8.92
N ALA A 47 -4.16 -11.61 -8.82
CA ALA A 47 -4.55 -13.01 -8.69
C ALA A 47 -5.46 -13.28 -7.48
N ALA A 48 -5.27 -12.55 -6.38
CA ALA A 48 -6.11 -12.67 -5.20
C ALA A 48 -7.58 -12.31 -5.47
N GLY A 49 -7.84 -11.41 -6.44
CA GLY A 49 -9.19 -10.98 -6.82
C GLY A 49 -9.97 -11.99 -7.66
N VAL A 50 -9.37 -13.12 -8.08
CA VAL A 50 -10.09 -14.13 -8.88
C VAL A 50 -11.35 -14.63 -8.18
N HIS A 51 -11.31 -14.76 -6.85
CA HIS A 51 -12.47 -15.17 -6.04
C HIS A 51 -13.61 -14.14 -6.12
N LEU A 52 -13.26 -12.85 -6.15
CA LEU A 52 -14.24 -11.77 -6.28
C LEU A 52 -14.85 -11.74 -7.68
N ILE A 53 -14.08 -12.07 -8.72
CA ILE A 53 -14.62 -12.23 -10.08
C ILE A 53 -15.64 -13.38 -10.12
N LEU A 54 -15.31 -14.53 -9.51
CA LEU A 54 -16.21 -15.70 -9.46
C LEU A 54 -17.48 -15.45 -8.63
N LEU A 55 -17.43 -14.52 -7.68
CA LEU A 55 -18.56 -14.15 -6.83
C LEU A 55 -19.29 -12.90 -7.32
N ALA A 56 -18.85 -12.28 -8.41
CA ALA A 56 -19.35 -10.98 -8.85
C ALA A 56 -20.86 -11.00 -9.12
N ASP A 57 -21.35 -12.00 -9.86
CA ASP A 57 -22.78 -12.13 -10.16
C ASP A 57 -23.61 -12.41 -8.90
N TYR A 58 -23.10 -13.24 -7.99
CA TYR A 58 -23.78 -13.57 -6.73
C TYR A 58 -23.90 -12.37 -5.79
N LEU A 59 -22.87 -11.52 -5.77
CA LEU A 59 -22.78 -10.34 -4.92
C LEU A 59 -23.23 -9.04 -5.62
N ASP A 60 -23.69 -9.13 -6.87
CA ASP A 60 -24.08 -8.00 -7.73
C ASP A 60 -23.00 -6.89 -7.77
N LEU A 61 -21.75 -7.29 -8.03
CA LEU A 61 -20.60 -6.39 -8.03
C LEU A 61 -20.39 -5.74 -9.40
N ASN A 62 -20.34 -4.41 -9.44
CA ASN A 62 -19.95 -3.66 -10.64
C ASN A 62 -18.42 -3.44 -10.74
N GLY A 63 -17.65 -3.71 -9.68
CA GLY A 63 -16.20 -3.48 -9.68
C GLY A 63 -15.47 -4.09 -8.50
N ILE A 64 -14.17 -4.28 -8.67
CA ILE A 64 -13.27 -4.86 -7.67
C ILE A 64 -12.20 -3.82 -7.33
N SER A 65 -12.09 -3.53 -6.03
CA SER A 65 -11.14 -2.55 -5.51
C SER A 65 -9.82 -3.19 -5.09
N PHE A 66 -8.70 -2.60 -5.54
CA PHE A 66 -7.36 -2.94 -5.05
C PHE A 66 -6.70 -1.73 -4.40
N GLY A 67 -6.19 -1.92 -3.18
CA GLY A 67 -5.49 -0.89 -2.41
C GLY A 67 -4.05 -0.66 -2.91
N THR A 68 -3.88 -0.14 -4.12
CA THR A 68 -2.56 0.14 -4.71
C THR A 68 -2.23 1.64 -4.55
N PRO A 69 -1.29 2.02 -3.65
CA PRO A 69 -0.93 3.42 -3.39
C PRO A 69 0.02 4.00 -4.46
N ILE A 70 0.28 5.31 -4.36
CA ILE A 70 1.24 6.07 -5.21
C ILE A 70 2.58 5.34 -5.36
N ASP A 71 3.06 4.71 -4.29
CA ASP A 71 4.30 3.93 -4.21
C ASP A 71 4.46 2.90 -5.35
N ASN A 72 3.34 2.37 -5.84
CA ASN A 72 3.29 1.36 -6.90
C ASN A 72 2.56 1.83 -8.15
N THR A 73 1.71 2.86 -8.08
CA THR A 73 1.08 3.43 -9.28
C THR A 73 1.99 4.46 -9.93
N TRP A 74 2.21 5.60 -9.29
CA TRP A 74 2.96 6.74 -9.83
C TRP A 74 4.46 6.69 -9.57
N LEU A 75 4.93 5.79 -8.70
CA LEU A 75 6.34 5.47 -8.55
C LEU A 75 6.65 4.05 -9.04
N LYS A 76 7.61 3.90 -9.95
CA LYS A 76 8.16 2.60 -10.34
C LYS A 76 9.00 2.06 -9.18
N LYS A 77 8.53 0.99 -8.52
CA LYS A 77 9.17 0.39 -7.33
C LYS A 77 9.42 1.39 -6.19
N GLY A 78 8.54 2.40 -6.04
CA GLY A 78 8.65 3.43 -5.01
C GLY A 78 9.83 4.41 -5.17
N ARG A 79 10.53 4.44 -6.31
CA ARG A 79 11.77 5.21 -6.46
C ARG A 79 11.85 6.16 -7.64
N LYS A 80 11.04 5.99 -8.69
CA LYS A 80 11.09 6.88 -9.86
C LYS A 80 9.69 7.18 -10.34
N PHE A 81 9.40 8.45 -10.58
CA PHE A 81 8.12 8.87 -11.14
C PHE A 81 7.83 8.19 -12.48
N ARG A 82 6.57 7.86 -12.68
CA ARG A 82 5.99 7.46 -13.96
C ARG A 82 4.57 7.97 -14.05
N ASP A 83 4.15 8.32 -15.25
CA ASP A 83 2.73 8.46 -15.51
C ASP A 83 2.08 7.07 -15.52
N PHE A 84 1.32 6.76 -14.46
CA PHE A 84 0.71 5.45 -14.32
C PHE A 84 -0.37 5.19 -15.39
N SER A 85 -1.08 6.25 -15.80
CA SER A 85 -2.15 6.20 -16.78
C SER A 85 -1.66 5.72 -18.15
N GLU A 86 -0.39 5.99 -18.45
CA GLU A 86 0.24 5.61 -19.71
C GLU A 86 0.89 4.21 -19.69
N THR A 87 0.96 3.58 -18.52
CA THR A 87 1.62 2.26 -18.40
C THR A 87 0.84 1.16 -19.10
N TRP A 88 1.57 0.21 -19.68
CA TRP A 88 1.00 -1.05 -20.17
C TRP A 88 0.18 -1.75 -19.08
N HIS A 89 0.68 -1.75 -17.84
CA HIS A 89 0.02 -2.41 -16.71
C HIS A 89 -1.40 -1.88 -16.50
N TRP A 90 -1.57 -0.55 -16.38
CA TRP A 90 -2.89 0.04 -16.21
C TRP A 90 -3.80 -0.23 -17.42
N LYS A 91 -3.30 0.05 -18.63
CA LYS A 91 -4.06 -0.13 -19.87
C LYS A 91 -4.52 -1.56 -20.07
N TYR A 92 -3.65 -2.52 -19.83
CA TYR A 92 -3.96 -3.94 -19.96
C TYR A 92 -4.99 -4.40 -18.92
N TRP A 93 -4.75 -4.11 -17.65
CA TRP A 93 -5.59 -4.66 -16.58
C TRP A 93 -6.97 -4.01 -16.50
N LYS A 94 -7.09 -2.69 -16.72
CA LYS A 94 -8.42 -2.06 -16.78
C LYS A 94 -9.29 -2.71 -17.88
N ASP A 95 -8.68 -3.06 -19.02
CA ASP A 95 -9.38 -3.69 -20.13
C ASP A 95 -9.71 -5.17 -19.85
N GLN A 96 -8.84 -5.90 -19.14
CA GLN A 96 -9.14 -7.29 -18.74
C GLN A 96 -10.31 -7.36 -17.75
N PHE A 97 -10.38 -6.46 -16.78
CA PHE A 97 -11.52 -6.38 -15.87
C PHE A 97 -12.80 -6.02 -16.62
N ALA A 98 -12.74 -5.04 -17.54
CA ALA A 98 -13.90 -4.63 -18.34
C ALA A 98 -14.45 -5.79 -19.19
N ARG A 99 -13.59 -6.66 -19.72
CA ARG A 99 -14.01 -7.88 -20.44
C ARG A 99 -14.74 -8.89 -19.57
N ALA A 100 -14.50 -8.88 -18.26
CA ALA A 100 -15.23 -9.68 -17.28
C ALA A 100 -16.49 -8.95 -16.76
N GLY A 101 -16.89 -7.83 -17.36
CA GLY A 101 -18.04 -7.04 -16.90
C GLY A 101 -17.78 -6.25 -15.61
N LEU A 102 -16.51 -6.06 -15.23
CA LEU A 102 -16.13 -5.46 -13.95
C LEU A 102 -15.23 -4.24 -14.15
N HIS A 103 -15.30 -3.28 -13.24
CA HIS A 103 -14.31 -2.21 -13.15
C HIS A 103 -13.12 -2.60 -12.25
N LEU A 104 -11.90 -2.32 -12.71
CA LEU A 104 -10.73 -2.27 -11.83
C LEU A 104 -10.70 -0.92 -11.12
N VAL A 105 -11.03 -0.92 -9.83
CA VAL A 105 -11.13 0.29 -9.01
C VAL A 105 -9.86 0.42 -8.16
N MET A 106 -9.17 1.56 -8.25
CA MET A 106 -7.97 1.84 -7.43
C MET A 106 -8.20 3.04 -6.53
N PRO A 107 -8.95 2.85 -5.42
CA PRO A 107 -9.48 3.95 -4.62
C PRO A 107 -8.42 4.75 -3.86
N ILE A 108 -7.16 4.29 -3.83
CA ILE A 108 -6.07 4.97 -3.12
C ILE A 108 -4.85 5.22 -4.01
N ASN A 109 -5.00 5.14 -5.35
CA ASN A 109 -3.86 5.33 -6.26
C ASN A 109 -3.25 6.74 -6.19
N HIS A 110 -4.01 7.71 -5.65
CA HIS A 110 -3.63 9.09 -5.38
C HIS A 110 -3.18 9.32 -3.93
N ILE A 111 -3.02 8.27 -3.13
CA ILE A 111 -2.59 8.34 -1.73
C ILE A 111 -1.35 7.45 -1.58
N SER A 112 -0.32 7.95 -0.91
CA SER A 112 0.89 7.17 -0.60
C SER A 112 0.63 6.21 0.58
N GLU A 113 1.57 5.29 0.83
CA GLU A 113 1.54 4.53 2.10
C GLU A 113 1.58 5.45 3.33
N ALA A 114 2.22 6.62 3.27
CA ALA A 114 2.24 7.60 4.36
C ALA A 114 0.88 8.25 4.60
N GLY A 115 0.21 8.71 3.53
CA GLY A 115 -1.15 9.25 3.61
C GLY A 115 -2.15 8.19 4.08
N ALA A 116 -1.99 6.93 3.66
CA ALA A 116 -2.79 5.82 4.16
C ALA A 116 -2.62 5.61 5.68
N LEU A 117 -1.39 5.75 6.20
CA LEU A 117 -1.15 5.71 7.65
C LEU A 117 -1.82 6.89 8.37
N ARG A 118 -1.78 8.11 7.83
CA ARG A 118 -2.49 9.26 8.41
C ARG A 118 -4.02 9.05 8.43
N ILE A 119 -4.58 8.36 7.43
CA ILE A 119 -5.99 7.93 7.45
C ILE A 119 -6.22 6.92 8.57
N CYS A 120 -5.34 5.92 8.70
CA CYS A 120 -5.47 4.89 9.75
C CYS A 120 -5.41 5.49 11.16
N GLU A 121 -4.55 6.48 11.43
CA GLU A 121 -4.46 7.14 12.74
C GLU A 121 -5.76 7.86 13.14
N GLN A 122 -6.50 8.36 12.16
CA GLN A 122 -7.79 9.04 12.36
C GLN A 122 -8.96 8.05 12.43
N SER A 123 -8.73 6.76 12.23
CA SER A 123 -9.77 5.74 12.25
C SER A 123 -9.99 5.20 13.67
N ASP A 124 -11.24 4.94 13.98
CA ASP A 124 -11.69 4.14 15.11
C ASP A 124 -11.25 2.65 15.05
N LEU A 125 -10.48 2.23 14.05
CA LEU A 125 -9.88 0.90 13.93
C LEU A 125 -8.36 0.90 14.21
N ILE A 126 -7.76 2.04 14.60
CA ILE A 126 -6.30 2.16 14.78
C ILE A 126 -5.72 1.14 15.79
N ASP A 127 -6.51 0.70 16.77
CA ASP A 127 -6.16 -0.30 17.77
C ASP A 127 -6.06 -1.73 17.21
N VAL A 128 -6.78 -2.03 16.12
CA VAL A 128 -6.81 -3.37 15.50
C VAL A 128 -6.09 -3.44 14.15
N ILE A 129 -5.81 -2.29 13.51
CA ILE A 129 -5.05 -2.25 12.24
C ILE A 129 -3.58 -2.57 12.48
N ASN A 130 -3.04 -3.57 11.77
CA ASN A 130 -1.64 -3.94 11.88
C ASN A 130 -1.09 -4.53 10.58
N SER A 131 0.04 -4.00 10.11
CA SER A 131 0.72 -4.51 8.92
C SER A 131 1.65 -5.69 9.17
N CYS A 132 1.90 -6.04 10.44
CA CYS A 132 2.85 -7.08 10.81
C CYS A 132 2.32 -8.49 10.48
N LEU A 133 2.99 -9.20 9.55
CA LEU A 133 2.64 -10.59 9.23
C LEU A 133 3.05 -11.60 10.33
N ARG A 134 3.81 -11.16 11.33
CA ARG A 134 4.34 -12.00 12.41
C ARG A 134 3.74 -11.64 13.77
N GLY A 135 2.77 -10.72 13.77
CA GLY A 135 2.03 -10.37 14.99
C GLY A 135 1.01 -11.44 15.35
N LYS A 136 0.53 -11.38 16.59
CA LYS A 136 -0.47 -12.29 17.14
C LYS A 136 -1.35 -11.53 18.13
N GLY A 137 -2.66 -11.72 18.04
CA GLY A 137 -3.59 -10.88 18.80
C GLY A 137 -3.34 -9.40 18.50
N THR A 138 -3.24 -8.58 19.54
CA THR A 138 -2.93 -7.14 19.41
C THR A 138 -1.43 -6.83 19.26
N GLU A 139 -0.56 -7.83 19.32
CA GLU A 139 0.89 -7.64 19.32
C GLU A 139 1.49 -7.62 17.91
N TYR A 140 2.53 -6.82 17.72
CA TYR A 140 3.39 -6.78 16.53
C TYR A 140 4.82 -7.17 16.88
N CYS A 141 5.60 -7.69 15.92
CA CYS A 141 6.94 -8.18 16.23
C CYS A 141 8.00 -7.10 16.49
N GLY A 142 7.73 -5.83 16.13
CA GLY A 142 8.66 -4.69 16.27
C GLY A 142 10.00 -4.79 15.50
N LYS A 143 10.26 -5.90 14.80
CA LYS A 143 11.59 -6.27 14.29
C LYS A 143 11.64 -6.48 12.78
N CYS A 144 10.52 -6.43 12.06
CA CYS A 144 10.49 -6.64 10.61
C CYS A 144 10.43 -5.32 9.83
N TRP A 145 10.72 -5.37 8.52
CA TRP A 145 10.69 -4.17 7.68
C TRP A 145 9.33 -3.47 7.70
N LYS A 146 8.23 -4.23 7.61
CA LYS A 146 6.88 -3.67 7.67
C LYS A 146 6.60 -2.98 9.01
N CYS A 147 7.10 -3.50 10.12
CA CYS A 147 6.97 -2.81 11.39
C CYS A 147 7.73 -1.48 11.36
N PHE A 148 8.97 -1.48 10.86
CA PHE A 148 9.80 -0.27 10.78
C PHE A 148 9.11 0.87 10.05
N HIS A 149 8.66 0.65 8.81
CA HIS A 149 8.13 1.75 7.99
C HIS A 149 6.61 1.95 8.07
N LYS A 150 5.87 1.09 8.80
CA LYS A 150 4.41 1.25 8.98
C LYS A 150 3.97 1.36 10.42
N ASN A 151 4.46 0.51 11.32
CA ASN A 151 4.11 0.59 12.74
C ASN A 151 4.91 1.69 13.45
N GLY A 152 6.20 1.84 13.15
CA GLY A 152 7.05 2.89 13.71
C GLY A 152 6.47 4.30 13.52
N PRO A 153 6.09 4.68 12.28
CA PRO A 153 5.39 5.94 12.01
C PRO A 153 4.06 6.16 12.74
N LEU A 154 3.43 5.10 13.27
CA LEU A 154 2.23 5.19 14.12
C LEU A 154 2.59 5.34 15.62
N GLY A 155 3.86 5.58 15.94
CA GLY A 155 4.35 5.68 17.32
C GLY A 155 4.46 4.35 18.06
N ARG A 156 4.40 3.21 17.35
CA ARG A 156 4.53 1.87 17.95
C ARG A 156 5.99 1.49 18.12
N ASP A 157 6.29 0.72 19.16
CA ASP A 157 7.65 0.32 19.49
C ASP A 157 8.30 -0.47 18.35
N ILE A 158 9.51 -0.05 17.97
CA ILE A 158 10.32 -0.76 16.98
C ILE A 158 11.73 -0.95 17.53
N ASN A 159 12.36 -2.06 17.15
CA ASN A 159 13.79 -2.23 17.34
C ASN A 159 14.50 -1.94 16.00
N PRO A 160 14.95 -0.70 15.74
CA PRO A 160 15.63 -0.37 14.50
C PRO A 160 16.94 -1.16 14.31
N GLN A 161 17.53 -1.68 15.39
CA GLN A 161 18.75 -2.49 15.37
C GLN A 161 18.49 -3.97 15.05
N SER A 162 17.27 -4.36 14.70
CA SER A 162 17.01 -5.74 14.29
C SER A 162 17.77 -6.09 13.01
N ASN A 163 18.23 -7.35 12.91
CA ASN A 163 18.96 -7.84 11.73
C ASN A 163 18.21 -7.58 10.42
N GLU A 164 16.88 -7.74 10.40
CA GLU A 164 16.09 -7.53 9.20
C GLU A 164 16.02 -6.06 8.81
N ILE A 165 15.80 -5.17 9.78
CA ILE A 165 15.70 -3.73 9.52
C ILE A 165 17.04 -3.21 9.05
N GLN A 166 18.13 -3.53 9.76
CA GLN A 166 19.49 -3.15 9.37
C GLN A 166 19.85 -3.67 7.97
N ASN A 167 19.50 -4.92 7.64
CA ASN A 167 19.71 -5.47 6.30
C ASN A 167 18.92 -4.75 5.19
N PHE A 168 17.78 -4.14 5.49
CA PHE A 168 17.06 -3.33 4.49
C PHE A 168 17.55 -1.89 4.43
N LEU A 169 17.96 -1.30 5.56
CA LEU A 169 18.52 0.05 5.62
C LEU A 169 19.84 0.17 4.86
N THR A 170 20.62 -0.91 4.75
CA THR A 170 21.90 -0.93 4.02
C THR A 170 21.78 -1.31 2.55
N LYS A 171 20.57 -1.60 2.05
CA LYS A 171 20.37 -2.01 0.65
C LYS A 171 20.24 -0.81 -0.28
N MET A 172 20.86 -0.95 -1.45
CA MET A 172 20.74 -0.03 -2.58
C MET A 172 20.20 -0.78 -3.81
N PRO A 173 19.04 -0.39 -4.37
CA PRO A 173 18.19 0.70 -3.92
C PRO A 173 17.46 0.34 -2.62
N LEU A 174 17.11 1.35 -1.83
CA LEU A 174 16.33 1.16 -0.61
C LEU A 174 14.99 0.51 -0.95
N ARG A 175 14.61 -0.54 -0.21
CA ARG A 175 13.32 -1.20 -0.39
C ARG A 175 12.21 -0.19 -0.07
N THR A 176 11.17 -0.12 -0.92
CA THR A 176 10.07 0.85 -0.74
C THR A 176 10.57 2.30 -0.60
N ALA A 177 11.62 2.64 -1.37
CA ALA A 177 12.47 3.83 -1.26
C ALA A 177 11.81 5.10 -0.69
N GLN A 178 10.93 5.78 -1.46
CA GLN A 178 10.34 7.06 -1.05
C GLN A 178 9.64 6.98 0.32
N HIS A 179 8.85 5.93 0.54
CA HIS A 179 8.13 5.76 1.80
C HIS A 179 9.04 5.37 2.95
N ALA A 180 10.10 4.60 2.70
CA ALA A 180 11.10 4.28 3.71
C ALA A 180 11.89 5.53 4.14
N LEU A 181 12.27 6.40 3.20
CA LEU A 181 12.89 7.70 3.49
C LEU A 181 11.96 8.59 4.33
N TRP A 182 10.69 8.68 3.95
CA TRP A 182 9.69 9.42 4.75
C TRP A 182 9.60 8.87 6.18
N ALA A 183 9.52 7.54 6.35
CA ALA A 183 9.43 6.92 7.67
C ALA A 183 10.69 7.19 8.51
N ILE A 184 11.88 7.13 7.91
CA ILE A 184 13.15 7.44 8.57
C ILE A 184 13.16 8.89 9.07
N GLN A 185 12.78 9.85 8.22
CA GLN A 185 12.77 11.27 8.56
C GLN A 185 11.72 11.58 9.65
N LEU A 186 10.52 11.01 9.53
CA LEU A 186 9.45 11.20 10.51
C LEU A 186 9.86 10.71 11.91
N MET A 187 10.56 9.57 11.98
CA MET A 187 11.03 8.98 13.23
C MET A 187 12.38 9.54 13.72
N GLN A 188 12.99 10.49 12.99
CA GLN A 188 14.31 11.07 13.30
C GLN A 188 15.44 10.02 13.39
N LEU A 189 15.41 9.06 12.45
CA LEU A 189 16.34 7.92 12.40
C LEU A 189 17.39 8.02 11.27
N GLU A 190 17.65 9.23 10.76
CA GLU A 190 18.57 9.49 9.65
C GLU A 190 20.00 9.02 9.96
N HIS A 191 20.39 9.03 11.25
CA HIS A 191 21.67 8.52 11.72
C HIS A 191 21.91 7.03 11.40
N LEU A 192 20.85 6.26 11.10
CA LEU A 192 20.96 4.85 10.70
C LEU A 192 21.31 4.68 9.22
N VAL A 193 21.18 5.73 8.41
CA VAL A 193 21.42 5.72 6.97
C VAL A 193 22.29 6.90 6.54
N PRO A 194 23.51 7.06 7.10
CA PRO A 194 24.37 8.20 6.77
C PRO A 194 24.74 8.27 5.27
N HIS A 195 24.70 7.14 4.57
CA HIS A 195 24.91 7.04 3.12
C HIS A 195 23.76 7.61 2.27
N LEU A 196 22.63 7.98 2.90
CA LEU A 196 21.45 8.59 2.26
C LEU A 196 21.23 10.04 2.73
N SER A 197 22.25 10.69 3.31
CA SER A 197 22.13 12.04 3.88
C SER A 197 21.52 13.05 2.91
N ASP A 198 21.88 12.95 1.63
CA ASP A 198 21.46 13.89 0.59
C ASP A 198 19.94 13.82 0.32
N GLU A 199 19.31 12.68 0.62
CA GLU A 199 17.87 12.47 0.45
C GLU A 199 17.04 13.17 1.55
N PHE A 200 17.68 13.63 2.63
CA PHE A 200 17.04 14.30 3.76
C PHE A 200 17.20 15.83 3.76
N ASN A 201 17.73 16.40 2.67
CA ASN A 201 17.92 17.85 2.51
C ASN A 201 16.61 18.66 2.51
N GLN A 202 15.48 17.99 2.24
CA GLN A 202 14.15 18.61 2.24
C GLN A 202 13.18 17.78 3.06
N SER A 203 12.14 18.42 3.57
CA SER A 203 11.04 17.73 4.24
C SER A 203 10.26 16.86 3.26
N LEU A 204 9.99 15.62 3.67
CA LEU A 204 9.18 14.64 2.97
C LEU A 204 7.71 14.65 3.42
N HIS A 205 7.28 15.62 4.24
CA HIS A 205 5.89 15.73 4.74
C HIS A 205 4.85 15.79 3.61
N TRP A 206 5.23 16.33 2.44
CA TRP A 206 4.36 16.33 1.26
C TRP A 206 3.92 14.92 0.85
N TRP A 207 4.68 13.88 1.23
CA TRP A 207 4.35 12.48 0.96
C TRP A 207 3.07 12.04 1.67
N GLU A 208 2.62 12.72 2.73
CA GLU A 208 1.37 12.41 3.43
C GLU A 208 0.13 12.95 2.70
N HIS A 209 0.32 13.82 1.71
CA HIS A 209 -0.76 14.55 1.05
C HIS A 209 -1.30 13.79 -0.18
N ALA A 210 -2.54 14.06 -0.56
CA ALA A 210 -3.22 13.43 -1.68
C ALA A 210 -2.82 14.04 -3.04
N TYR A 211 -2.46 13.19 -4.01
CA TYR A 211 -2.08 13.55 -5.38
C TYR A 211 -3.28 13.51 -6.33
N LEU A 212 -4.02 14.63 -6.45
CA LEU A 212 -5.29 14.71 -7.18
C LEU A 212 -5.32 14.07 -8.58
N PRO A 213 -4.26 14.11 -9.42
CA PRO A 213 -4.32 13.48 -10.74
C PRO A 213 -4.62 11.97 -10.70
N GLY A 214 -4.35 11.27 -9.59
CA GLY A 214 -4.75 9.88 -9.44
C GLY A 214 -6.27 9.65 -9.35
N LEU A 215 -7.05 10.66 -8.96
CA LEU A 215 -8.52 10.56 -8.95
C LEU A 215 -9.10 10.42 -10.36
N GLU A 216 -8.39 10.86 -11.40
CA GLU A 216 -8.82 10.70 -12.80
C GLU A 216 -8.81 9.23 -13.27
N LEU A 217 -8.15 8.35 -12.53
CA LEU A 217 -8.14 6.90 -12.82
C LEU A 217 -9.30 6.16 -12.14
N ILE A 218 -10.08 6.83 -11.31
CA ILE A 218 -11.22 6.26 -10.60
C ILE A 218 -12.48 6.53 -11.43
N GLN A 219 -13.23 5.48 -11.72
CA GLN A 219 -14.43 5.55 -12.54
C GLN A 219 -15.64 5.98 -11.70
N ASP A 220 -16.66 6.51 -12.37
CA ASP A 220 -17.97 6.68 -11.78
C ASP A 220 -18.61 5.31 -11.46
N PRO A 221 -19.40 5.19 -10.39
CA PRO A 221 -19.83 6.27 -9.48
C PRO A 221 -18.87 6.53 -8.30
N TRP A 222 -17.71 5.87 -8.25
CA TRP A 222 -16.84 5.90 -7.07
C TRP A 222 -16.00 7.18 -6.93
N LYS A 223 -15.67 7.84 -8.04
CA LYS A 223 -14.76 9.01 -8.06
C LYS A 223 -15.17 10.08 -7.04
N THR A 224 -16.41 10.54 -7.09
CA THR A 224 -16.94 11.59 -6.20
C THR A 224 -16.81 11.21 -4.73
N VAL A 225 -17.27 10.01 -4.36
CA VAL A 225 -17.21 9.55 -2.96
C VAL A 225 -15.77 9.40 -2.48
N VAL A 226 -14.88 8.86 -3.33
CA VAL A 226 -13.46 8.73 -2.98
C VAL A 226 -12.81 10.09 -2.81
N GLU A 227 -13.10 11.05 -3.69
CA GLU A 227 -12.58 12.41 -3.58
C GLU A 227 -13.04 13.10 -2.29
N GLU A 228 -14.36 13.08 -2.01
CA GLU A 228 -14.93 13.66 -0.79
C GLU A 228 -14.30 13.05 0.47
N ARG A 229 -14.15 11.73 0.51
CA ARG A 229 -13.50 11.03 1.63
C ARG A 229 -12.03 11.39 1.74
N THR A 230 -11.32 11.47 0.63
CA THR A 230 -9.90 11.87 0.62
C THR A 230 -9.72 13.26 1.22
N ARG A 231 -10.51 14.23 0.76
CA ARG A 231 -10.46 15.63 1.26
C ARG A 231 -10.81 15.75 2.73
N LYS A 232 -11.61 14.82 3.27
CA LYS A 232 -11.92 14.77 4.70
C LYS A 232 -10.71 14.38 5.55
N PHE A 233 -9.88 13.45 5.07
CA PHE A 233 -8.81 12.87 5.88
C PHE A 233 -7.42 13.44 5.58
N LEU A 234 -7.18 13.87 4.35
CA LEU A 234 -5.86 14.27 3.88
C LEU A 234 -5.89 15.65 3.23
N PRO A 235 -4.88 16.50 3.50
CA PRO A 235 -4.64 17.68 2.70
C PRO A 235 -4.25 17.29 1.27
N ILE A 236 -4.48 18.22 0.34
CA ILE A 236 -4.06 18.06 -1.05
C ILE A 236 -2.56 18.37 -1.18
N MET A 237 -1.89 17.66 -2.09
CA MET A 237 -0.50 17.92 -2.45
C MET A 237 -0.43 19.20 -3.29
N GLU A 238 -0.14 20.34 -2.65
CA GLU A 238 -0.07 21.65 -3.31
C GLU A 238 1.04 21.76 -4.36
N ARG A 239 2.13 20.99 -4.17
CA ARG A 239 3.30 20.97 -5.05
C ARG A 239 3.50 19.58 -5.67
N PRO A 240 2.64 19.15 -6.61
CA PRO A 240 2.73 17.83 -7.24
C PRO A 240 4.05 17.61 -8.00
N GLN A 241 4.77 18.68 -8.35
CA GLN A 241 6.08 18.61 -9.00
C GLN A 241 7.12 17.89 -8.14
N LEU A 242 6.96 17.91 -6.80
CA LEU A 242 7.84 17.16 -5.89
C LEU A 242 7.76 15.65 -6.18
N LEU A 243 6.56 15.12 -6.43
CA LEU A 243 6.36 13.73 -6.85
C LEU A 243 6.96 13.47 -8.23
N HIS A 244 6.77 14.40 -9.18
CA HIS A 244 7.24 14.25 -10.56
C HIS A 244 8.76 14.23 -10.68
N GLN A 245 9.46 14.87 -9.74
CA GLN A 245 10.91 14.96 -9.68
C GLN A 245 11.56 13.77 -8.96
N VAL A 246 10.78 12.87 -8.35
CA VAL A 246 11.32 11.69 -7.68
C VAL A 246 12.05 10.80 -8.69
N ASP A 247 13.37 10.69 -8.56
CA ASP A 247 14.23 9.77 -9.29
C ASP A 247 15.36 9.28 -8.36
N LEU A 248 14.97 8.55 -7.32
CA LEU A 248 15.86 8.02 -6.31
C LEU A 248 16.71 6.88 -6.89
N PHE A 249 18.01 6.96 -6.62
CA PHE A 249 19.03 6.01 -7.10
C PHE A 249 19.06 5.90 -8.64
N PRO A 250 19.28 7.02 -9.36
CA PRO A 250 19.19 7.05 -10.82
C PRO A 250 20.24 6.16 -11.50
N ASP A 251 21.38 5.95 -10.86
CA ASP A 251 22.49 5.12 -11.36
C ASP A 251 22.22 3.62 -11.27
N ILE A 252 21.14 3.20 -10.57
CA ILE A 252 20.81 1.79 -10.40
C ILE A 252 19.71 1.38 -11.40
N PRO A 253 19.97 0.43 -12.32
CA PRO A 253 18.98 -0.02 -13.30
C PRO A 253 17.76 -0.71 -12.67
N PHE A 254 16.65 -0.78 -13.42
CA PHE A 254 15.37 -1.31 -12.95
C PHE A 254 15.20 -2.81 -13.09
#